data_AF-A0A258DT16-F1
#
_entry.id   AF-A0A258DT16-F1
#
_cell.length_a   1.000
_cell.length_b   1.000
_cell.length_c   1.000
_cell.angle_alpha   90.00
_cell.angle_beta   90.00
_cell.angle_gamma   90.00
#
_symmetry.space_group_name_H-M   'P 1'
#
loop_
_entity.id
_entity.type
_entity.pdbx_description
1 polymer ?
#
loop_
_entity_poly.entity_id
_entity_poly.type
_entity_poly.pdbx_seq_one_letter_code
_entity_poly.pdbx_strand_id
1 'polypeptide(L)' 'MSGQELDRLKADASGNTGLSEALAEAVPAFAGTEDAVKFLESRGFHVSAHELADVAANGKALGVEEGGYGALLRFFARH' A
#
# COMPACT_ATOMS: atom_id res chain seq x y z
N MET A 1 16.16 -5.26 -4.00
CA MET A 1 15.11 -5.57 -5.01
C MET A 1 13.77 -4.92 -4.66
N SER A 2 13.56 -4.46 -3.42
CA SER A 2 12.27 -3.92 -2.94
C SER A 2 11.79 -2.62 -3.61
N GLY A 3 12.69 -1.76 -4.10
CA GLY A 3 12.29 -0.55 -4.83
C GLY A 3 11.45 -0.83 -6.09
N GLN A 4 11.77 -1.90 -6.82
CA GLN A 4 11.00 -2.30 -8.00
C GLN A 4 9.61 -2.85 -7.65
N GLU A 5 9.48 -3.52 -6.51
CA GLU A 5 8.19 -4.04 -6.03
C GLU A 5 7.28 -2.92 -5.56
N LEU A 6 7.83 -1.90 -4.89
CA LEU A 6 7.10 -0.70 -4.48
C LEU A 6 6.60 0.11 -5.69
N ASP A 7 7.41 0.29 -6.73
CA ASP A 7 6.97 0.95 -7.97
C ASP A 7 5.88 0.15 -8.69
N ARG A 8 6.01 -1.17 -8.74
CA ARG A 8 4.99 -2.06 -9.31
C ARG A 8 3.69 -2.00 -8.49
N LEU A 9 3.79 -2.06 -7.17
CA LEU A 9 2.67 -1.95 -6.26
C LEU A 9 1.97 -0.61 -6.44
N LYS A 10 2.73 0.48 -6.51
CA LYS A 10 2.19 1.81 -6.78
C LYS A 10 1.46 1.85 -8.12
N ALA A 11 2.06 1.35 -9.19
CA ALA A 11 1.43 1.34 -10.52
C ALA A 11 0.12 0.53 -10.54
N ASP A 12 0.11 -0.63 -9.88
CA ASP A 12 -1.04 -1.51 -9.83
C ASP A 12 -2.13 -0.93 -8.91
N ALA A 13 -1.78 -0.50 -7.70
CA ALA A 13 -2.72 0.01 -6.69
C ALA A 13 -3.13 1.48 -6.86
N SER A 14 -2.42 2.28 -7.66
CA SER A 14 -2.84 3.65 -8.03
C SER A 14 -3.66 3.67 -9.32
N GLY A 15 -3.59 2.62 -10.14
CA GLY A 15 -4.45 2.46 -11.31
C GLY A 15 -5.88 2.06 -10.93
N ASN A 16 -6.81 2.13 -11.88
CA ASN A 16 -8.16 1.55 -11.72
C ASN A 16 -8.12 0.03 -11.94
N THR A 17 -7.27 -0.65 -11.17
CA THR A 17 -7.10 -2.10 -11.21
C THR A 17 -7.89 -2.75 -10.08
N GLY A 18 -8.18 -4.05 -10.22
CA GLY A 18 -8.82 -4.83 -9.15
C GLY A 18 -7.97 -4.95 -7.87
N LEU A 19 -6.69 -4.59 -7.90
CA LEU A 19 -5.88 -4.47 -6.68
C LEU A 19 -6.18 -3.17 -5.93
N SER A 20 -6.34 -2.06 -6.65
CA SER A 20 -6.68 -0.75 -6.10
C SER A 20 -8.03 -0.76 -5.39
N GLU A 21 -9.07 -1.30 -6.02
CA GLU A 21 -10.39 -1.44 -5.39
C GLU A 21 -10.34 -2.39 -4.19
N ALA A 22 -9.71 -3.55 -4.34
CA ALA A 22 -9.60 -4.50 -3.24
C ALA A 22 -8.78 -3.96 -2.05
N LEU A 23 -7.75 -3.14 -2.30
CA LEU A 23 -7.02 -2.44 -1.24
C LEU A 23 -7.90 -1.40 -0.56
N ALA A 24 -8.64 -0.59 -1.32
CA ALA A 24 -9.54 0.42 -0.76
C ALA A 24 -10.64 -0.22 0.11
N GLU A 25 -11.13 -1.40 -0.24
CA GLU A 25 -12.11 -2.16 0.53
C GLU A 25 -11.50 -2.94 1.71
N ALA A 26 -10.28 -3.45 1.58
CA ALA A 26 -9.63 -4.26 2.61
C ALA A 26 -8.95 -3.40 3.69
N VAL A 27 -8.41 -2.22 3.34
CA VAL A 27 -7.72 -1.30 4.27
C VAL A 27 -8.54 -0.97 5.52
N PRO A 28 -9.85 -0.66 5.44
CA PRO A 28 -10.68 -0.41 6.63
C PRO A 28 -10.85 -1.64 7.54
N ALA A 29 -10.65 -2.84 7.01
CA ALA A 29 -10.79 -4.10 7.75
C ALA A 29 -9.47 -4.58 8.37
N PHE A 30 -8.33 -3.95 8.04
CA PHE A 30 -7.05 -4.30 8.63
C PHE A 30 -6.99 -3.88 10.10
N ALA A 31 -6.57 -4.81 10.98
CA ALA A 31 -6.37 -4.51 12.40
C ALA A 31 -5.01 -3.82 12.64
N GLY A 32 -4.04 -4.04 11.74
CA GLY A 32 -2.73 -3.41 11.79
C GLY A 32 -1.94 -3.53 10.49
N THR A 33 -0.73 -2.99 10.50
CA THR A 33 0.18 -2.96 9.34
C THR A 33 0.60 -4.36 8.86
N GLU A 34 0.60 -5.36 9.73
CA GLU A 34 0.88 -6.75 9.36
C GLU A 34 -0.20 -7.37 8.46
N ASP A 35 -1.48 -7.03 8.65
CA ASP A 35 -2.57 -7.52 7.79
C ASP A 35 -2.44 -6.97 6.38
N ALA A 36 -2.05 -5.70 6.28
CA ALA A 36 -1.79 -5.06 5.00
C ALA A 36 -0.63 -5.72 4.25
N VAL A 37 0.47 -6.06 4.95
CA VAL A 37 1.59 -6.79 4.36
C VAL A 37 1.17 -8.18 3.89
N LYS A 38 0.47 -8.95 4.74
CA LYS A 38 -0.03 -10.29 4.37
C LYS A 38 -0.96 -10.26 3.16
N PHE A 39 -1.80 -9.22 3.05
CA PHE A 39 -2.66 -9.03 1.89
C PHE A 39 -1.85 -8.82 0.61
N LEU A 40 -0.80 -8.00 0.68
CA LEU A 40 0.10 -7.73 -0.44
C LEU A 40 0.91 -8.97 -0.83
N GLU A 41 1.42 -9.72 0.14
CA GLU A 41 2.13 -10.99 -0.08
C GLU A 41 1.24 -12.02 -0.78
N SER A 42 -0.04 -12.13 -0.38
CA SER A 42 -1.03 -13.00 -1.02
C SER A 42 -1.26 -12.65 -2.50
N ARG A 43 -1.03 -11.38 -2.87
CA ARG A 43 -1.09 -10.87 -4.25
C ARG A 43 0.24 -10.96 -4.99
N GLY A 44 1.29 -11.47 -4.33
CA GLY A 44 2.64 -11.66 -4.90
C GLY A 44 3.59 -10.47 -4.71
N PHE A 45 3.22 -9.47 -3.89
CA PHE A 45 4.08 -8.35 -3.55
C PHE A 45 4.80 -8.61 -2.23
N HIS A 46 6.12 -8.73 -2.25
CA HIS A 46 6.92 -9.00 -1.04
C HIS A 46 7.48 -7.67 -0.53
N VAL A 47 6.63 -6.88 0.11
CA VAL A 47 7.00 -5.58 0.70
C VAL A 47 6.88 -5.63 2.22
N SER A 48 7.82 -5.01 2.91
CA SER A 48 7.80 -5.00 4.38
C SER A 48 6.99 -3.82 4.93
N ALA A 49 6.41 -4.01 6.13
CA ALA A 49 5.65 -2.96 6.81
C ALA A 49 6.50 -1.72 7.08
N HIS A 50 7.79 -1.93 7.40
CA HIS A 50 8.74 -0.84 7.62
C HIS A 50 8.98 -0.02 6.35
N GLU A 51 9.11 -0.66 5.19
CA GLU A 51 9.26 0.05 3.91
C GLU A 51 8.00 0.84 3.54
N LEU A 52 6.82 0.26 3.75
CA LEU A 52 5.56 0.96 3.51
C LEU A 52 5.35 2.12 4.49
N ALA A 53 5.74 1.96 5.75
CA ALA A 53 5.70 3.03 6.74
C ALA A 53 6.70 4.16 6.41
N ASP A 54 7.91 3.81 5.97
CA ASP A 54 8.91 4.78 5.54
C ASP A 54 8.44 5.56 4.30
N VAL A 55 7.87 4.86 3.32
CA VAL A 55 7.26 5.48 2.14
C VAL A 55 6.01 6.29 2.51
N ALA A 56 5.21 5.87 3.48
CA ALA A 56 4.05 6.65 3.93
C ALA A 56 4.49 7.93 4.66
N ALA A 57 5.55 7.85 5.48
CA ALA A 57 6.11 8.98 6.21
C ALA A 57 6.79 10.00 5.27
N ASN A 58 7.58 9.51 4.30
CA ASN A 58 8.31 10.36 3.35
C ASN A 58 7.47 10.74 2.11
N GLY A 59 6.50 9.91 1.73
CA GLY A 59 5.68 10.03 0.52
C GLY A 59 4.45 10.92 0.65
N LYS A 60 4.18 11.47 1.86
CA LYS A 60 3.16 12.51 2.08
C LYS A 60 3.35 13.75 1.20
N ALA A 61 4.55 13.95 0.64
CA ALA A 61 4.88 15.00 -0.32
C ALA A 61 4.58 14.67 -1.80
N LEU A 62 4.22 13.43 -2.15
CA LEU A 62 4.18 12.95 -3.55
C LEU A 62 2.78 12.91 -4.18
N GLY A 63 1.74 13.48 -3.56
CA GLY A 63 0.39 13.52 -4.14
C GLY A 63 -0.23 12.13 -4.36
N VAL A 64 0.15 11.16 -3.53
CA VAL A 64 -0.32 9.76 -3.59
C VAL A 64 -1.71 9.62 -2.96
N GLU A 65 -2.66 10.44 -3.42
CA GLU A 65 -3.99 10.54 -2.81
C GLU A 65 -5.07 9.76 -3.56
N GLU A 66 -4.75 9.15 -4.70
CA GLU A 66 -5.73 8.43 -5.53
C GLU A 66 -5.54 6.90 -5.48
N GLY A 67 -6.66 6.19 -5.33
CA GLY A 67 -6.74 4.73 -5.39
C GLY A 67 -6.39 3.99 -4.09
N GLY A 68 -6.33 2.65 -4.20
CA GLY A 68 -6.02 1.74 -3.10
C GLY A 68 -4.62 1.93 -2.53
N TYR A 69 -3.65 2.39 -3.33
CA TYR A 69 -2.30 2.68 -2.84
C TYR A 69 -2.30 3.87 -1.87
N GLY A 70 -3.05 4.93 -2.18
CA GLY A 70 -3.20 6.08 -1.28
C GLY A 70 -3.92 5.70 0.02
N ALA A 71 -4.94 4.85 -0.05
CA ALA A 71 -5.63 4.31 1.12
C ALA A 71 -4.66 3.54 2.04
N LEU A 72 -3.82 2.69 1.44
CA LEU A 72 -2.79 1.94 2.14
C LEU A 72 -1.79 2.87 2.84
N LEU A 73 -1.21 3.83 2.13
CA LEU A 73 -0.22 4.74 2.73
C LEU A 73 -0.84 5.59 3.86
N ARG A 74 -2.10 6.04 3.73
CA ARG A 74 -2.79 6.74 4.81
C ARG A 74 -3.00 5.87 6.03
N PHE A 75 -3.28 4.58 5.84
CA PHE A 75 -3.40 3.62 6.93
C PHE A 75 -2.06 3.47 7.67
N PHE A 76 -0.96 3.26 6.93
CA PHE A 76 0.39 3.20 7.49
C PHE A 76 0.87 4.50 8.14
N ALA A 77 0.41 5.67 7.66
CA ALA A 77 0.73 6.95 8.29
C ALA A 77 -0.05 7.21 9.59
N ARG A 78 -1.11 6.44 9.85
CA ARG A 78 -2.04 6.64 10.97
C ARG A 78 -1.90 5.57 12.06
N HIS A 79 -1.20 4.48 11.77
CA HIS A 79 -0.84 3.38 12.66
C HIS A 79 0.65 3.40 12.98
#